data_AF-A0A7V4LVQ5-F1
#
_entry.id   AF-A0A7V4LVQ5-F1
#
_cell.length_a   1.000
_cell.length_b   1.000
_cell.length_c   1.000
_cell.angle_alpha   90.00
_cell.angle_beta   90.00
_cell.angle_gamma   90.00
#
_symmetry.space_group_name_H-M   'P 1'
#
loop_
_entity.id
_entity.type
_entity.pdbx_description
1 polymer ?
#
loop_
_entity_poly.entity_id
_entity_poly.type
_entity_poly.pdbx_seq_one_letter_code
_entity_poly.pdbx_strand_id
1 'polypeptide(L)'
;MNPEFNLMFTQVRPKTAIGKIIQFPLTRIIIVMLFLLPVTILNYIVKSNVEQISDPIIIKVVSYGLDFATLFLFMIAYGIYTKIVERRDPYEFSFRELGSELGAGFLLSICLVSLVVIIMYALGYYKIIGVNPFINLSDIFFAQMIVAFMEELFFRLILFKLT
;
A
#
# COMPACT_ATOMS: atom_id res chain seq x y z
N MET A 1 8.75 -9.82 -26.46
CA MET A 1 8.67 -8.95 -25.27
C MET A 1 7.36 -8.18 -25.39
N ASN A 2 6.42 -8.38 -24.46
CA ASN A 2 5.07 -7.80 -24.56
C ASN A 2 5.17 -6.26 -24.54
N PRO A 3 4.61 -5.51 -25.51
CA PRO A 3 4.70 -4.05 -25.56
C PRO A 3 4.26 -3.33 -24.28
N GLU A 4 3.33 -3.92 -23.52
CA GLU A 4 2.87 -3.37 -22.23
C GLU A 4 3.96 -3.34 -21.15
N PHE A 5 4.91 -4.28 -21.20
CA PHE A 5 5.99 -4.35 -20.21
C PHE A 5 6.89 -3.11 -20.26
N ASN A 6 7.16 -2.58 -21.47
CA ASN A 6 7.95 -1.36 -21.64
C ASN A 6 7.27 -0.11 -21.09
N LEU A 7 5.94 -0.12 -20.93
CA LEU A 7 5.18 1.00 -20.35
C LEU A 7 5.32 1.09 -18.83
N MET A 8 5.75 0.01 -18.16
CA MET A 8 6.03 0.02 -16.71
C MET A 8 7.36 0.70 -16.38
N PHE A 9 8.26 0.84 -17.35
CA PHE A 9 9.55 1.49 -17.16
C PHE A 9 9.45 3.00 -17.47
N THR A 10 10.14 3.81 -16.66
CA THR A 10 10.46 5.21 -17.01
C THR A 10 10.86 5.36 -18.47
N GLN A 11 10.14 6.24 -19.17
CA GLN A 11 10.41 6.59 -20.56
C GLN A 11 11.45 7.71 -20.69
N VAL A 12 11.74 8.39 -19.58
CA VAL A 12 12.70 9.49 -19.53
C VAL A 12 14.13 8.92 -19.53
N ARG A 13 14.90 9.17 -20.60
CA ARG A 13 16.35 8.90 -20.61
C ARG A 13 17.09 10.16 -20.12
N PRO A 14 17.75 10.12 -18.96
CA PRO A 14 18.33 11.33 -18.37
C PRO A 14 19.61 11.71 -19.12
N LYS A 15 19.57 12.82 -19.86
CA LYS A 15 20.73 13.38 -20.54
C LYS A 15 21.60 14.25 -19.61
N THR A 16 21.01 14.80 -18.54
CA THR A 16 21.67 15.72 -17.59
C THR A 16 22.00 15.02 -16.27
N ALA A 17 23.00 15.52 -15.54
CA ALA A 17 23.43 14.99 -14.24
C ALA A 17 22.29 15.02 -13.20
N ILE A 18 21.50 16.09 -13.19
CA ILE A 18 20.31 16.23 -12.33
C ILE A 18 19.26 15.16 -12.67
N GLY A 19 19.05 14.88 -13.96
CA GLY A 19 18.15 13.81 -14.39
C GLY A 19 18.61 12.44 -13.91
N LYS A 20 19.93 12.17 -13.84
CA LYS A 20 20.46 10.91 -13.32
C LYS A 20 20.21 10.75 -11.82
N ILE A 21 20.36 11.84 -11.05
CA ILE A 21 20.09 11.84 -9.61
C ILE A 21 18.60 11.62 -9.34
N ILE A 22 17.71 12.37 -9.99
CA ILE A 22 16.26 12.23 -9.81
C ILE A 22 15.80 10.80 -10.16
N GLN A 23 16.42 10.19 -11.17
CA GLN A 23 16.04 8.87 -11.61
C GLN A 23 16.65 7.74 -10.80
N PHE A 24 17.59 8.02 -9.89
CA PHE A 24 18.17 7.02 -9.02
C PHE A 24 17.10 6.42 -8.08
N PRO A 25 17.07 5.09 -7.86
CA PRO A 25 16.00 4.44 -7.11
C PRO A 25 15.76 5.04 -5.72
N LEU A 26 16.83 5.33 -4.95
CA LEU A 26 16.68 5.93 -3.61
C LEU A 26 16.10 7.35 -3.66
N THR A 27 16.50 8.15 -4.65
CA THR A 27 15.98 9.52 -4.78
C THR A 27 14.50 9.51 -5.15
N ARG A 28 14.05 8.56 -5.98
CA ARG A 28 12.63 8.39 -6.28
C ARG A 28 11.82 7.99 -5.06
N ILE A 29 12.32 7.10 -4.21
CA ILE A 29 11.64 6.74 -2.96
C ILE A 29 11.41 8.00 -2.12
N ILE A 30 12.45 8.84 -1.97
CA ILE A 30 12.34 10.11 -1.23
C ILE A 30 11.32 11.04 -1.88
N ILE A 31 11.31 11.16 -3.21
CA ILE A 31 10.33 11.97 -3.94
C ILE A 31 8.91 11.43 -3.72
N VAL A 32 8.68 10.13 -3.87
CA VAL A 32 7.35 9.54 -3.66
C VAL A 32 6.91 9.69 -2.21
N MET A 33 7.80 9.49 -1.24
CA MET A 33 7.52 9.80 0.17
C MET A 33 7.10 11.26 0.33
N LEU A 34 7.78 12.21 -0.32
CA LEU A 34 7.40 13.63 -0.28
C LEU A 34 6.00 13.88 -0.85
N PHE A 35 5.58 13.12 -1.87
CA PHE A 35 4.22 13.19 -2.42
C PHE A 35 3.16 12.54 -1.53
N LEU A 36 3.50 11.47 -0.79
CA LEU A 36 2.57 10.75 0.07
C LEU A 36 2.42 11.36 1.49
N LEU A 37 3.49 12.00 1.99
CA LEU A 37 3.52 12.62 3.33
C LEU A 37 2.39 13.61 3.62
N PRO A 38 2.01 14.53 2.70
CA PRO A 38 0.88 15.43 2.94
C PRO A 38 -0.42 14.69 3.21
N VAL A 39 -0.65 13.56 2.51
CA VAL A 39 -1.86 12.75 2.66
C VAL A 39 -1.87 12.03 4.01
N THR A 40 -0.73 11.51 4.47
CA THR A 40 -0.64 10.86 5.81
C THR A 40 -0.81 11.87 6.94
N ILE A 41 -0.17 13.04 6.84
CA ILE A 41 -0.31 14.12 7.82
C ILE A 41 -1.77 14.57 7.89
N LEU A 42 -2.43 14.76 6.74
CA LEU A 42 -3.83 15.13 6.69
C LEU A 42 -4.73 14.06 7.32
N ASN A 43 -4.53 12.77 7.02
CA ASN A 43 -5.27 11.69 7.64
C ASN A 43 -5.10 11.68 9.16
N TYR A 44 -3.86 11.82 9.64
CA TYR A 44 -3.57 11.88 11.07
C TYR A 44 -4.29 13.03 11.77
N ILE A 45 -4.23 14.24 11.19
CA ILE A 45 -4.91 15.42 11.73
C ILE A 45 -6.43 15.20 11.75
N VAL A 46 -7.02 14.69 10.68
CA VAL A 46 -8.48 14.45 10.64
C VAL A 46 -8.88 13.42 11.69
N LYS A 47 -8.15 12.29 11.79
CA LYS A 47 -8.42 11.26 12.80
C LYS A 47 -8.31 11.79 14.23
N SER A 48 -7.29 12.59 14.55
CA SER A 48 -7.15 13.18 15.89
C SER A 48 -8.28 14.14 16.26
N ASN A 49 -8.97 14.72 15.27
CA ASN A 49 -10.17 15.52 15.50
C ASN A 49 -11.44 14.66 15.63
N VAL A 50 -11.52 13.55 14.87
CA VAL A 50 -12.63 12.58 14.96
C VAL A 50 -12.65 11.86 16.31
N GLU A 51 -11.50 11.59 16.91
CA GLU A 51 -11.40 10.98 18.24
C GLU A 51 -11.99 11.83 19.37
N GLN A 52 -12.26 13.12 19.13
CA GLN A 52 -12.96 14.00 20.08
C GLN A 52 -14.49 13.78 20.08
N ILE A 53 -15.02 12.97 19.15
CA ILE A 53 -16.43 12.60 19.08
C ILE A 53 -16.69 11.47 20.08
N SER A 54 -17.70 11.60 20.95
CA SER A 54 -17.87 10.70 22.10
C SER A 54 -18.38 9.27 21.78
N ASP A 55 -18.84 8.97 20.57
CA ASP A 55 -19.39 7.65 20.25
C ASP A 55 -18.34 6.72 19.62
N PRO A 56 -17.97 5.61 20.29
CA PRO A 56 -16.92 4.71 19.84
C PRO A 56 -17.25 3.97 18.54
N ILE A 57 -18.54 3.74 18.23
CA ILE A 57 -18.95 3.07 16.99
C ILE A 57 -18.78 4.05 15.82
N ILE A 58 -19.20 5.30 16.02
CA ILE A 58 -19.08 6.35 15.01
C ILE A 58 -17.61 6.62 14.68
N ILE A 59 -16.74 6.69 15.70
CA ILE A 59 -15.29 6.85 15.50
C ILE A 59 -14.74 5.76 14.57
N LYS A 60 -15.09 4.48 14.80
CA LYS A 60 -14.60 3.36 13.98
C LYS A 60 -15.07 3.45 12.53
N VAL A 61 -16.37 3.66 12.33
CA VAL A 61 -16.95 3.74 10.98
C VAL A 61 -16.33 4.89 10.19
N VAL A 62 -16.17 6.06 10.82
CA VAL A 62 -15.53 7.23 10.20
C VAL A 62 -14.05 6.93 9.93
N SER A 63 -13.33 6.30 10.86
CA SER A 63 -11.92 5.96 10.69
C SER A 63 -11.68 5.02 9.51
N TYR A 64 -12.49 3.98 9.36
CA TYR A 64 -12.39 3.08 8.21
C TYR A 64 -12.67 3.81 6.90
N GLY A 65 -13.68 4.71 6.89
CA GLY A 65 -13.96 5.57 5.74
C GLY A 65 -12.78 6.48 5.37
N LEU A 66 -12.10 7.05 6.37
CA LEU A 66 -10.90 7.87 6.18
C LEU A 66 -9.73 7.05 5.64
N ASP A 67 -9.56 5.80 6.06
CA ASP A 67 -8.50 4.92 5.55
C ASP A 67 -8.69 4.59 4.07
N PHE A 68 -9.92 4.30 3.65
CA PHE A 68 -10.25 4.15 2.24
C PHE A 68 -10.01 5.44 1.44
N ALA A 69 -10.41 6.59 1.99
CA ALA A 69 -10.17 7.88 1.35
C ALA A 69 -8.66 8.16 1.19
N THR A 70 -7.86 7.78 2.19
CA THR A 70 -6.39 7.90 2.14
C THR A 70 -5.76 7.01 1.08
N LEU A 71 -6.21 5.77 0.94
CA LEU A 71 -5.75 4.90 -0.14
C LEU A 71 -6.05 5.50 -1.52
N PHE A 72 -7.27 6.01 -1.69
CA PHE A 72 -7.64 6.68 -2.93
C PHE A 72 -6.78 7.93 -3.21
N LEU A 73 -6.49 8.73 -2.18
CA LEU A 73 -5.58 9.88 -2.30
C LEU A 73 -4.14 9.45 -2.61
N PHE A 74 -3.65 8.34 -2.06
CA PHE A 74 -2.35 7.78 -2.41
C PHE A 74 -2.29 7.36 -3.88
N MET A 75 -3.33 6.71 -4.39
CA MET A 75 -3.41 6.36 -5.81
C MET A 75 -3.34 7.60 -6.70
N ILE A 76 -4.05 8.68 -6.34
CA ILE A 76 -3.99 9.96 -7.05
C ILE A 76 -2.59 10.57 -6.96
N ALA A 77 -2.03 10.68 -5.75
CA ALA A 77 -0.72 11.29 -5.52
C ALA A 77 0.39 10.56 -6.29
N TYR A 78 0.35 9.23 -6.29
CA TYR A 78 1.28 8.42 -7.07
C TYR A 78 1.03 8.56 -8.57
N GLY A 79 -0.23 8.59 -9.04
CA GLY A 79 -0.55 8.84 -10.45
C GLY A 79 -0.07 10.22 -10.95
N ILE A 80 -0.10 11.25 -10.08
CA ILE A 80 0.49 12.55 -10.36
C ILE A 80 2.01 12.43 -10.47
N TYR A 81 2.65 11.73 -9.53
CA TYR A 81 4.08 11.45 -9.58
C TYR A 81 4.50 10.75 -10.88
N THR A 82 3.82 9.68 -11.31
CA THR A 82 4.19 8.95 -12.52
C THR A 82 4.03 9.80 -13.78
N LYS A 83 3.00 10.65 -13.84
CA LYS A 83 2.78 11.55 -14.98
C LYS A 83 3.82 12.69 -15.03
N ILE A 84 4.13 13.31 -13.88
CA ILE A 84 5.03 14.47 -13.82
C ILE A 84 6.50 14.04 -13.91
N VAL A 85 6.91 13.08 -13.08
CA VAL A 85 8.31 12.68 -12.91
C VAL A 85 8.70 11.64 -13.94
N GLU A 86 7.86 10.63 -14.15
CA GLU A 86 8.20 9.47 -15.00
C GLU A 86 7.67 9.61 -16.43
N ARG A 87 6.79 10.58 -16.69
CA ARG A 87 6.14 10.87 -17.98
C ARG A 87 5.47 9.64 -18.59
N ARG A 88 4.80 8.85 -17.75
CA ARG A 88 4.04 7.67 -18.16
C ARG A 88 2.68 7.62 -17.48
N ASP A 89 1.75 6.91 -18.10
CA ASP A 89 0.47 6.62 -17.46
C ASP A 89 0.63 5.53 -16.38
N PRO A 90 -0.13 5.63 -15.27
CA PRO A 90 -0.07 4.68 -14.17
C PRO A 90 -0.86 3.40 -14.50
N TYR A 91 -0.34 2.58 -15.42
CA TYR A 91 -0.95 1.29 -15.81
C TYR A 91 -1.04 0.27 -14.66
N GLU A 92 -0.34 0.53 -13.56
CA GLU A 92 -0.25 -0.29 -12.36
C GLU A 92 -1.58 -0.36 -11.59
N PHE A 93 -2.49 0.60 -11.82
CA PHE A 93 -3.82 0.64 -11.20
C PHE A 93 -4.92 0.07 -12.10
N SER A 94 -4.60 -0.92 -12.94
CA SER A 94 -5.61 -1.60 -13.74
C SER A 94 -6.61 -2.33 -12.84
N PHE A 95 -7.85 -1.85 -12.80
CA PHE A 95 -8.93 -2.48 -12.02
C PHE A 95 -9.41 -3.82 -12.60
N ARG A 96 -8.92 -4.21 -13.80
CA ARG A 96 -9.46 -5.33 -14.56
C ARG A 96 -9.32 -6.67 -13.84
N GLU A 97 -8.22 -6.87 -13.11
CA GLU A 97 -7.90 -8.14 -12.44
C GLU A 97 -7.82 -7.99 -10.90
N LEU A 98 -8.12 -6.79 -10.38
CA LEU A 98 -7.99 -6.45 -8.97
C LEU A 98 -8.68 -7.48 -8.05
N GLY A 99 -9.90 -7.89 -8.38
CA GLY A 99 -10.65 -8.85 -7.56
C GLY A 99 -10.02 -10.25 -7.53
N SER A 100 -9.48 -10.70 -8.68
CA SER A 100 -8.83 -12.01 -8.79
C SER A 100 -7.49 -12.02 -8.05
N GLU A 101 -6.68 -10.97 -8.24
CA GLU A 101 -5.38 -10.83 -7.58
C GLU A 101 -5.51 -10.67 -6.06
N LEU A 102 -6.41 -9.79 -5.61
CA LEU A 102 -6.67 -9.60 -4.18
C LEU A 102 -7.25 -10.87 -3.55
N GLY A 103 -8.19 -11.53 -4.22
CA GLY A 103 -8.79 -12.78 -3.74
C GLY A 103 -7.77 -13.91 -3.62
N ALA A 104 -6.93 -14.09 -4.64
CA ALA A 104 -5.87 -15.09 -4.62
C ALA A 104 -4.81 -14.79 -3.55
N GLY A 105 -4.37 -13.54 -3.43
CA GLY A 105 -3.41 -13.12 -2.41
C GLY A 105 -3.94 -13.29 -0.99
N PHE A 106 -5.22 -12.95 -0.77
CA PHE A 106 -5.89 -13.13 0.51
C PHE A 106 -6.01 -14.60 0.92
N LEU A 107 -6.44 -15.47 -0.01
CA LEU A 107 -6.54 -16.92 0.24
C LEU A 107 -5.17 -17.54 0.50
N LEU A 108 -4.16 -17.13 -0.26
CA LEU A 108 -2.78 -17.58 -0.06
C LEU A 108 -2.28 -17.18 1.33
N SER A 109 -2.50 -15.92 1.74
CA SER A 109 -2.10 -15.42 3.06
C SER A 109 -2.78 -16.20 4.19
N ILE A 110 -4.09 -16.40 4.12
CA ILE A 110 -4.83 -17.21 5.11
C ILE A 110 -4.26 -18.62 5.20
N CYS A 111 -4.05 -19.28 4.05
CA CYS A 111 -3.54 -20.64 4.00
C CYS A 111 -2.16 -20.74 4.65
N LEU A 112 -1.26 -19.82 4.30
CA LEU A 112 0.13 -19.83 4.75
C LEU A 112 0.26 -19.53 6.24
N VAL A 113 -0.45 -18.51 6.74
CA VAL A 113 -0.48 -18.17 8.18
C VAL A 113 -1.12 -19.31 8.98
N SER A 114 -2.24 -19.87 8.50
CA SER A 114 -2.90 -20.98 9.17
C SER A 114 -2.02 -22.23 9.22
N LEU A 115 -1.32 -22.53 8.14
CA LEU A 115 -0.39 -23.66 8.08
C LEU A 115 0.70 -23.55 9.14
N VAL A 116 1.32 -22.37 9.29
CA VAL A 116 2.35 -22.13 10.31
C VAL A 116 1.77 -22.31 11.71
N VAL A 117 0.61 -21.73 12.00
CA VAL A 117 -0.07 -21.88 13.30
C VAL A 117 -0.40 -23.35 13.60
N ILE A 118 -0.89 -24.09 12.60
CA ILE A 118 -1.20 -25.52 12.73
C ILE A 118 0.05 -26.34 13.02
N ILE A 119 1.16 -26.07 12.33
CA ILE A 119 2.44 -26.75 12.59
C ILE A 119 2.91 -26.49 14.03
N MET A 120 2.89 -25.24 14.48
CA MET A 120 3.28 -24.89 15.85
C MET A 120 2.37 -25.54 16.90
N TYR A 121 1.07 -25.61 16.62
CA TYR A 121 0.10 -26.29 17.49
C TYR A 121 0.36 -27.80 17.56
N ALA A 122 0.57 -28.45 16.40
CA ALA A 122 0.82 -29.88 16.31
C ALA A 122 2.13 -30.31 17.02
N LEU A 123 3.15 -29.45 16.98
CA LEU A 123 4.41 -29.67 17.70
C LEU A 123 4.33 -29.36 19.20
N GLY A 124 3.20 -28.81 19.68
CA GLY A 124 3.01 -28.46 21.09
C GLY A 124 3.68 -27.15 21.53
N TYR A 125 4.27 -26.38 20.60
CA TYR A 125 4.88 -25.06 20.89
C TYR A 125 3.85 -23.93 20.99
N TYR A 126 2.62 -24.16 20.53
CA TYR A 126 1.54 -23.17 20.55
C TYR A 126 0.26 -23.79 21.13
N LYS A 127 -0.41 -23.05 22.01
CA LYS A 127 -1.71 -23.41 22.58
C LYS A 127 -2.74 -22.35 22.24
N ILE A 128 -3.87 -22.77 21.69
CA ILE A 128 -5.01 -21.90 21.42
C ILE A 128 -5.83 -21.79 22.71
N ILE A 129 -5.82 -20.60 23.30
CA ILE A 129 -6.54 -20.32 24.57
C ILE A 129 -7.93 -19.73 24.30
N GLY A 130 -8.13 -19.15 23.12
CA GLY A 130 -9.40 -18.56 22.69
C GLY A 130 -9.29 -17.92 21.31
N VAL A 131 -10.41 -17.37 20.83
CA VAL A 131 -10.51 -16.65 19.55
C VAL A 131 -10.90 -15.20 19.83
N ASN A 132 -10.14 -14.26 19.27
CA ASN A 132 -10.43 -12.84 19.43
C ASN A 132 -11.69 -12.43 18.62
N PRO A 133 -12.43 -11.41 19.09
CA PRO A 133 -13.53 -10.84 18.32
C PRO A 133 -13.09 -10.32 16.95
N PHE A 134 -13.96 -10.45 15.96
CA PHE A 134 -13.69 -10.00 14.58
C PHE A 134 -13.35 -8.50 14.49
N ILE A 135 -13.88 -7.67 15.39
CA ILE A 135 -13.62 -6.23 15.41
C ILE A 135 -12.13 -5.90 15.64
N ASN A 136 -11.39 -6.75 16.35
CA ASN A 136 -9.95 -6.55 16.57
C ASN A 136 -9.17 -6.85 15.28
N LEU A 137 -9.65 -7.81 14.48
CA LEU A 137 -9.06 -8.15 13.20
C LEU A 137 -9.31 -7.03 12.18
N SER A 138 -10.51 -6.43 12.15
CA SER A 138 -10.80 -5.32 11.24
C SER A 138 -9.94 -4.09 11.53
N ASP A 139 -9.75 -3.72 12.81
CA ASP A 139 -8.89 -2.59 13.19
C ASP A 139 -7.46 -2.74 12.66
N ILE A 140 -6.87 -3.93 12.84
CA ILE A 140 -5.52 -4.23 12.33
C ILE A 140 -5.50 -4.28 10.81
N PHE A 141 -6.51 -4.87 10.18
CA PHE A 141 -6.59 -5.01 8.73
C PHE A 141 -6.55 -3.64 8.02
N PHE A 142 -7.35 -2.67 8.48
CA PHE A 142 -7.37 -1.33 7.89
C PHE A 142 -6.06 -0.57 8.09
N ALA A 143 -5.47 -0.66 9.28
CA ALA A 143 -4.18 -0.05 9.56
C ALA A 143 -3.06 -0.62 8.68
N GLN A 144 -3.03 -1.95 8.50
CA GLN A 144 -2.02 -2.62 7.68
C GLN A 144 -2.25 -2.44 6.17
N MET A 145 -3.48 -2.17 5.74
CA MET A 145 -3.79 -1.95 4.32
C MET A 145 -3.01 -0.76 3.74
N ILE A 146 -2.91 0.34 4.48
CA ILE A 146 -2.16 1.54 4.06
C ILE A 146 -0.66 1.23 3.98
N VAL A 147 -0.14 0.51 4.97
CA VAL A 147 1.28 0.11 5.04
C VAL A 147 1.63 -0.80 3.86
N ALA A 148 0.84 -1.86 3.64
CA ALA A 148 1.02 -2.79 2.54
C ALA A 148 0.98 -2.08 1.18
N PHE A 149 0.07 -1.11 1.00
CA PHE A 149 0.01 -0.31 -0.22
C PHE A 149 1.27 0.55 -0.40
N MET A 150 1.79 1.19 0.65
CA MET A 150 3.05 1.94 0.57
C MET A 150 4.24 1.04 0.26
N GLU A 151 4.33 -0.12 0.89
CA GLU A 151 5.39 -1.10 0.64
C GLU A 151 5.39 -1.55 -0.82
N GLU A 152 4.21 -1.87 -1.36
CA GLU A 152 4.05 -2.23 -2.77
C GLU A 152 4.57 -1.11 -3.69
N LEU A 153 4.24 0.16 -3.43
CA LEU A 153 4.78 1.29 -4.20
C LEU A 153 6.30 1.38 -4.10
N PHE A 154 6.89 1.16 -2.93
CA PHE A 154 8.35 1.20 -2.76
C PHE A 154 9.05 0.05 -3.49
N PHE A 155 8.55 -1.18 -3.35
CA PHE A 155 9.07 -2.32 -4.08
C PHE A 155 8.97 -2.10 -5.58
N ARG A 156 7.88 -1.49 -6.04
CA ARG A 156 7.69 -1.19 -7.45
C ARG A 156 8.73 -0.22 -8.01
N LEU A 157 9.00 0.86 -7.28
CA LEU A 157 10.03 1.85 -7.63
C LEU A 157 11.45 1.26 -7.63
N ILE A 158 11.71 0.32 -6.72
CA ILE A 158 13.00 -0.36 -6.57
C ILE A 158 13.17 -1.42 -7.65
N LEU A 159 12.23 -2.37 -7.75
CA LEU A 159 12.31 -3.56 -8.62
C LEU A 159 12.27 -3.18 -10.10
N PHE A 160 11.38 -2.27 -10.53
CA PHE A 160 11.29 -1.88 -11.95
C PHE A 160 12.40 -0.92 -12.41
N LYS A 161 13.40 -0.65 -11.58
CA LYS A 161 14.50 0.28 -11.91
C LYS A 161 15.90 -0.18 -11.53
N LEU A 162 16.04 -1.34 -10.88
CA LEU A 162 17.33 -1.99 -10.64
C LEU A 162 17.82 -2.86 -11.80
N THR A 163 17.02 -3.03 -12.86
CA THR A 163 17.38 -3.75 -14.09
C THR A 163 17.38 -2.81 -15.28
#